data_AF-A0AB33FNQ5-F1
#
_entry.id   AF-A0AB33FNQ5-F1
#
_cell.length_a   1.000
_cell.length_b   1.000
_cell.length_c   1.000
_cell.angle_alpha   90.00
_cell.angle_beta   90.00
_cell.angle_gamma   90.00
#
_symmetry.space_group_name_H-M   'P 1'
#
loop_
_entity.id
_entity.type
_entity.pdbx_description
1 polymer ?
#
loop_
_entity_poly.entity_id
_entity_poly.type
_entity_poly.pdbx_seq_one_letter_code
_entity_poly.pdbx_strand_id
1 'polypeptide(L)'
;MECRQAENGDIIVIWMLNLLIIRPLAGFRVFKQDLHSRKKFDELISRLTDKNLITLSFYMSGFDVSEISIAMNVETKTIDSRIERSKKLIKQYYPSFVQFKYECFRNKAIYFFIEQTLDYLLLELC
;
A
#
# COMPACT_ATOMS: atom_id res chain seq x y z
N MET A 1 -3.87 -11.84 -13.96
CA MET A 1 -4.20 -10.68 -14.81
C MET A 1 -5.68 -10.46 -14.64
N GLU A 2 -6.09 -9.36 -14.01
CA GLU A 2 -7.50 -8.96 -13.98
C GLU A 2 -7.63 -7.73 -14.87
N CYS A 3 -8.62 -7.77 -15.77
CA CYS A 3 -8.97 -6.63 -16.61
C CYS A 3 -10.36 -6.15 -16.17
N ARG A 4 -10.50 -4.86 -15.92
CA ARG A 4 -11.80 -4.24 -15.64
C ARG A 4 -11.98 -3.02 -16.52
N GLN A 5 -13.22 -2.80 -16.93
CA GLN A 5 -13.60 -1.65 -17.75
C GLN A 5 -14.04 -0.52 -16.84
N ALA A 6 -13.45 0.66 -17.00
CA ALA A 6 -13.87 1.87 -16.31
C ALA A 6 -15.10 2.48 -17.00
N GLU A 7 -15.82 3.36 -16.29
CA GLU A 7 -17.06 3.97 -16.80
C GLU A 7 -16.83 4.85 -18.05
N ASN A 8 -15.65 5.44 -18.18
CA ASN A 8 -15.25 6.21 -19.37
C ASN A 8 -14.92 5.34 -20.60
N GLY A 9 -15.01 4.01 -20.48
CA GLY A 9 -14.72 3.06 -21.54
C GLY A 9 -13.25 2.60 -21.60
N ASP A 10 -12.38 3.15 -20.75
CA ASP A 10 -10.98 2.73 -20.68
C ASP A 10 -10.85 1.32 -20.07
N ILE A 11 -9.94 0.53 -20.63
CA ILE A 11 -9.61 -0.80 -20.10
C ILE A 11 -8.47 -0.66 -19.10
N ILE A 12 -8.78 -0.83 -17.83
CA ILE A 12 -7.78 -0.90 -16.77
C ILE A 12 -7.27 -2.34 -16.72
N VAL A 13 -6.03 -2.53 -17.17
CA VAL A 13 -5.33 -3.81 -17.03
C VAL A 13 -4.59 -3.79 -15.71
N ILE A 14 -5.11 -4.50 -14.72
CA ILE A 14 -4.45 -4.69 -13.44
C ILE A 14 -3.40 -5.79 -13.62
N TRP A 15 -2.17 -5.37 -13.93
CA TRP A 15 -0.99 -6.23 -13.89
C TRP A 15 -0.68 -6.59 -12.43
N MET A 16 -1.37 -7.59 -11.86
CA MET A 16 -0.90 -8.28 -10.66
C MET A 16 0.32 -9.15 -10.98
N LEU A 17 1.42 -8.54 -11.45
CA LEU A 17 2.69 -9.23 -11.65
C LEU A 17 3.84 -8.30 -11.27
N ASN A 18 3.78 -7.78 -10.04
CA ASN A 18 4.96 -7.21 -9.43
C ASN A 18 5.87 -8.38 -9.04
N LEU A 19 6.86 -8.70 -9.87
CA LEU A 19 7.84 -9.79 -9.66
C LEU A 19 8.59 -9.65 -8.33
N LEU A 20 8.62 -8.45 -7.74
CA LEU A 20 9.16 -8.19 -6.40
C LEU A 20 8.24 -8.66 -5.25
N ILE A 21 6.98 -8.99 -5.54
CA ILE A 21 6.05 -9.64 -4.60
C ILE A 21 6.24 -11.16 -4.64
N ILE A 22 6.59 -11.71 -5.81
CA ILE A 22 6.84 -13.16 -6.00
C ILE A 22 8.26 -13.55 -5.55
N ARG A 23 9.25 -12.66 -5.67
CA ARG A 23 10.65 -12.95 -5.29
C ARG A 23 10.83 -13.31 -3.81
N PRO A 24 10.17 -12.64 -2.85
CA PRO A 24 10.10 -13.11 -1.47
C PRO A 24 9.31 -14.43 -1.40
N LEU A 25 8.18 -14.56 -2.07
CA LEU A 25 7.33 -15.77 -1.96
C LEU A 25 8.00 -17.07 -2.49
N ALA A 26 8.97 -16.98 -3.40
CA ALA A 26 9.69 -18.14 -3.93
C ALA A 26 10.64 -18.83 -2.93
N GLY A 27 10.90 -18.21 -1.77
CA GLY A 27 11.79 -18.77 -0.73
C GLY A 27 11.20 -18.85 0.68
N PHE A 28 9.96 -18.41 0.90
CA PHE A 28 9.40 -18.32 2.25
C PHE A 28 8.65 -19.59 2.61
N ARG A 29 9.25 -20.37 3.52
CA ARG A 29 8.54 -21.41 4.27
C ARG A 29 7.31 -20.77 4.96
N VAL A 30 6.21 -21.51 5.01
CA VAL A 30 4.99 -21.11 5.72
C VAL A 30 5.32 -20.95 7.21
N PHE A 31 5.62 -19.72 7.62
CA PHE A 31 5.80 -19.38 9.03
C PHE A 31 4.45 -18.97 9.62
N LYS A 32 4.12 -19.50 10.81
CA LYS A 32 2.94 -19.10 11.58
C LYS A 32 2.85 -17.58 11.66
N GLN A 33 1.68 -17.03 11.32
CA GLN A 33 1.36 -15.63 11.60
C GLN A 33 1.54 -15.38 13.10
N ASP A 34 2.37 -14.41 13.44
CA ASP A 34 2.51 -13.96 14.82
C ASP A 34 1.31 -13.07 15.15
N LEU A 35 0.41 -13.52 16.05
CA LEU A 35 -0.76 -12.75 16.47
C LEU A 35 -0.40 -11.37 17.03
N HIS A 36 0.79 -11.22 17.65
CA HIS A 36 1.27 -9.94 18.15
C HIS A 36 1.58 -8.95 17.02
N SER A 37 2.04 -9.45 15.86
CA SER A 37 2.31 -8.62 14.69
C SER A 37 1.02 -8.00 14.11
N ARG A 38 -0.11 -8.72 14.21
CA ARG A 38 -1.40 -8.23 13.72
C ARG A 38 -1.97 -7.10 14.58
N LYS A 39 -1.95 -7.24 15.91
CA LYS A 39 -2.43 -6.18 16.82
C LYS A 39 -1.66 -4.87 16.61
N LYS A 40 -0.34 -4.97 16.49
CA LYS A 40 0.55 -3.83 16.24
C LYS A 40 0.26 -3.15 14.90
N PHE A 41 -0.01 -3.93 13.86
CA PHE A 41 -0.42 -3.42 12.56
C PHE A 41 -1.75 -2.68 12.65
N ASP A 42 -2.76 -3.30 13.27
CA ASP A 42 -4.09 -2.71 13.41
C ASP A 42 -4.06 -1.37 14.18
N GLU A 43 -3.29 -1.29 15.27
CA GLU A 43 -3.08 -0.05 16.02
C GLU A 43 -2.36 1.04 15.22
N LEU A 44 -1.44 0.65 14.34
CA LEU A 44 -0.76 1.60 13.45
C LEU A 44 -1.74 2.15 12.40
N ILE A 45 -2.51 1.27 11.76
CA ILE A 45 -3.46 1.65 10.72
C ILE A 45 -4.54 2.57 11.31
N SER A 46 -5.06 2.28 12.51
CA SER A 46 -6.08 3.10 13.16
C SER A 46 -5.62 4.51 13.53
N ARG A 47 -4.30 4.79 13.52
CA ARG A 47 -3.72 6.11 13.79
C ARG A 47 -3.45 6.93 12.53
N LEU A 48 -3.55 6.32 11.35
CA LEU A 48 -3.45 7.05 10.09
C LEU A 48 -4.78 7.73 9.79
N THR A 49 -4.74 8.99 9.36
CA THR A 49 -5.92 9.62 8.75
C THR A 49 -6.18 8.99 7.40
N ASP A 50 -7.43 8.99 6.92
CA ASP A 50 -7.80 8.41 5.63
C ASP A 50 -6.90 8.89 4.48
N LYS A 51 -6.62 10.20 4.44
CA LYS A 51 -5.72 10.81 3.44
C LYS A 51 -4.28 10.29 3.52
N ASN A 52 -3.76 10.04 4.73
CA ASN A 52 -2.41 9.48 4.89
C ASN A 52 -2.40 7.97 4.59
N LEU A 53 -3.46 7.27 4.99
CA LEU A 53 -3.63 5.84 4.74
C LEU A 53 -3.68 5.56 3.24
N ILE A 54 -4.50 6.31 2.49
CA ILE A 54 -4.59 6.08 1.04
C ILE A 54 -3.28 6.45 0.33
N THR A 55 -2.64 7.58 0.69
CA THR A 55 -1.33 7.94 0.14
C THR A 55 -0.26 6.89 0.45
N LEU A 56 -0.24 6.34 1.67
CA LEU A 56 0.65 5.24 2.04
C LEU A 56 0.33 3.98 1.24
N SER A 57 -0.95 3.71 0.98
CA SER A 57 -1.42 2.54 0.24
C SER A 57 -0.88 2.54 -1.18
N PHE A 58 -1.01 3.65 -1.91
CA PHE A 58 -0.40 3.81 -3.22
C PHE A 58 1.12 3.57 -3.19
N TYR A 59 1.81 4.20 -2.22
CA TYR A 59 3.26 4.08 -2.08
C TYR A 59 3.71 2.64 -1.76
N MET A 60 2.94 1.92 -0.95
CA MET A 60 3.18 0.50 -0.64
C MET A 60 2.92 -0.41 -1.85
N SER A 61 1.95 -0.06 -2.68
CA SER A 61 1.61 -0.74 -3.94
C SER A 61 2.64 -0.51 -5.05
N GLY A 62 3.54 0.47 -4.89
CA GLY A 62 4.69 0.69 -5.76
C GLY A 62 4.63 1.94 -6.64
N PHE A 63 3.61 2.78 -6.46
CA PHE A 63 3.50 4.05 -7.18
C PHE A 63 4.55 5.05 -6.67
N ASP A 64 5.12 5.82 -7.59
CA ASP A 64 5.98 6.94 -7.26
C ASP A 64 5.19 8.19 -6.88
N VAL A 65 5.87 9.19 -6.31
CA VAL A 65 5.23 10.42 -5.80
C VAL A 65 4.49 11.20 -6.90
N SER A 66 4.98 11.15 -8.13
CA SER A 66 4.37 11.84 -9.26
C SER A 66 3.11 11.13 -9.74
N GLU A 67 3.15 9.79 -9.82
CA GLU A 67 1.97 8.98 -10.15
C GLU A 67 0.87 9.15 -9.11
N ILE A 68 1.23 9.18 -7.82
CA ILE A 68 0.28 9.43 -6.73
C ILE A 68 -0.30 10.84 -6.81
N SER A 69 0.55 11.83 -7.11
CA SER A 69 0.12 13.23 -7.27
C SER A 69 -0.95 13.36 -8.35
N ILE A 70 -0.77 12.67 -9.48
CA ILE A 70 -1.73 12.62 -10.58
C ILE A 70 -3.00 11.89 -10.14
N ALA A 71 -2.86 10.67 -9.60
CA ALA A 71 -4.01 9.84 -9.20
C ALA A 71 -4.90 10.50 -8.15
N MET A 72 -4.31 11.27 -7.23
CA MET A 72 -5.04 11.94 -6.14
C MET A 72 -5.37 13.41 -6.41
N ASN A 73 -4.96 13.97 -7.56
CA ASN A 73 -5.05 15.39 -7.88
C ASN A 73 -4.55 16.32 -6.76
N VAL A 74 -3.37 16.03 -6.24
CA VAL A 74 -2.74 16.73 -5.10
C VAL A 74 -1.27 17.00 -5.43
N GLU A 75 -0.74 18.16 -5.05
CA GLU A 75 0.67 18.50 -5.29
C GLU A 75 1.65 17.46 -4.72
N THR A 76 2.70 17.14 -5.48
CA THR A 76 3.78 16.22 -5.09
C THR A 76 4.36 16.50 -3.70
N LYS A 77 4.59 17.78 -3.37
CA LYS A 77 5.07 18.20 -2.04
C LYS A 77 4.13 17.77 -0.90
N THR A 78 2.83 17.79 -1.16
CA THR A 78 1.83 17.32 -0.19
C THR A 78 1.88 15.80 -0.07
N ILE A 79 2.05 15.07 -1.18
CA ILE A 79 2.24 13.61 -1.18
C ILE A 79 3.48 13.22 -0.37
N ASP A 80 4.64 13.83 -0.64
CA ASP A 80 5.88 13.60 0.12
C ASP A 80 5.67 13.83 1.62
N SER A 81 5.00 14.93 1.97
CA SER A 81 4.72 15.27 3.36
C SER A 81 3.82 14.24 4.06
N ARG A 82 2.89 13.60 3.34
CA ARG A 82 2.03 12.53 3.86
C ARG A 82 2.80 11.22 4.02
N ILE A 83 3.65 10.88 3.05
CA ILE A 83 4.53 9.70 3.11
C ILE A 83 5.48 9.81 4.30
N GLU A 84 6.14 10.95 4.48
CA GLU A 84 7.08 11.15 5.59
C GLU A 84 6.40 11.15 6.95
N ARG A 85 5.18 11.70 7.06
CA ARG A 85 4.36 11.56 8.28
C ARG A 85 4.04 10.10 8.58
N SER A 86 3.64 9.33 7.56
CA SER A 86 3.34 7.90 7.70
C SER A 86 4.58 7.10 8.12
N LYS A 87 5.74 7.36 7.51
CA LYS A 87 7.02 6.74 7.90
C LYS A 87 7.42 7.08 9.34
N LYS A 88 7.20 8.31 9.79
CA LYS A 88 7.46 8.72 11.18
C LYS A 88 6.56 7.96 12.16
N LEU A 89 5.28 7.79 11.85
CA LEU A 89 4.37 6.99 12.65
C LEU A 89 4.80 5.52 12.66
N ILE A 90 5.14 4.96 11.49
CA ILE A 90 5.64 3.59 11.35
C ILE A 90 6.86 3.34 12.24
N LYS A 91 7.79 4.29 12.36
CA LYS A 91 8.97 4.16 13.23
C LYS A 91 8.65 4.03 14.72
N GLN A 92 7.46 4.42 15.18
CA GLN A 92 7.04 4.23 16.58
C GLN A 92 6.70 2.77 16.88
N TYR A 93 6.31 2.02 15.85
CA TYR A 93 5.94 0.62 15.96
C TYR A 93 7.09 -0.25 15.46
N TYR A 94 7.68 0.06 14.31
CA TYR A 94 8.65 -0.76 13.60
C TYR A 94 10.05 -0.12 13.61
N PRO A 95 11.13 -0.92 13.64
CA PRO A 95 12.49 -0.38 13.63
C PRO A 95 12.80 0.49 12.41
N SER A 96 12.20 0.17 11.26
CA SER A 96 12.35 0.94 10.03
C SER A 96 11.16 0.71 9.10
N PHE A 97 11.01 1.60 8.11
CA PHE A 97 10.04 1.43 7.04
C PHE A 97 10.30 0.16 6.20
N VAL A 98 11.58 -0.18 6.00
CA VAL A 98 11.97 -1.42 5.30
C VAL A 98 11.49 -2.65 6.07
N GLN A 99 11.66 -2.66 7.40
CA GLN A 99 11.20 -3.76 8.24
C GLN A 99 9.68 -3.88 8.25
N PHE A 100 8.97 -2.74 8.30
CA PHE A 100 7.52 -2.70 8.16
C PHE A 100 7.06 -3.30 6.83
N LYS A 101 7.68 -2.88 5.71
CA LYS A 101 7.36 -3.41 4.38
C LYS A 101 7.60 -4.92 4.31
N TYR A 102 8.74 -5.39 4.82
CA TYR A 102 9.05 -6.81 4.92
C TYR A 102 7.98 -7.59 5.70
N GLU A 103 7.55 -7.07 6.86
CA GLU A 103 6.51 -7.70 7.67
C GLU A 103 5.15 -7.72 6.96
N CYS A 104 4.80 -6.64 6.25
CA CYS A 104 3.58 -6.57 5.45
C CYS A 104 3.54 -7.67 4.38
N PHE A 105 4.66 -7.91 3.69
CA PHE A 105 4.77 -9.02 2.74
C PHE A 105 4.70 -10.38 3.43
N ARG A 106 5.49 -10.56 4.50
CA ARG A 106 5.56 -11.83 5.25
C ARG A 106 4.19 -12.25 5.79
N ASN A 107 3.41 -11.31 6.28
CA ASN A 107 2.11 -11.56 6.91
C ASN A 107 0.92 -11.39 5.97
N LYS A 108 1.16 -11.14 4.68
CA LYS A 108 0.13 -10.84 3.66
C LYS A 108 -0.67 -9.56 3.90
N ALA A 109 -0.24 -8.69 4.82
CA ALA A 109 -0.86 -7.38 5.04
C ALA A 109 -0.61 -6.41 3.88
N ILE A 110 0.27 -6.73 2.93
CA ILE A 110 0.40 -5.95 1.69
C ILE A 110 -0.91 -5.88 0.89
N TYR A 111 -1.74 -6.93 0.94
CA TYR A 111 -3.00 -6.96 0.19
C TYR A 111 -4.00 -5.91 0.68
N PHE A 112 -3.97 -5.56 1.97
CA PHE A 112 -4.77 -4.46 2.50
C PHE A 112 -4.45 -3.14 1.77
N PHE A 113 -3.18 -2.80 1.58
CA PHE A 113 -2.79 -1.58 0.86
C PHE A 113 -3.17 -1.64 -0.63
N ILE A 114 -3.05 -2.80 -1.25
CA ILE A 114 -3.45 -2.99 -2.66
C ILE A 114 -4.97 -2.78 -2.80
N GLU A 115 -5.76 -3.38 -1.92
CA GLU A 115 -7.22 -3.24 -1.89
C GLU A 115 -7.62 -1.77 -1.71
N GLN A 116 -7.06 -1.07 -0.72
CA GLN A 116 -7.31 0.37 -0.53
C GLN A 116 -6.96 1.21 -1.76
N THR A 117 -5.86 0.87 -2.46
CA THR A 117 -5.45 1.57 -3.68
C THR A 117 -6.45 1.34 -4.81
N LEU A 118 -6.89 0.09 -4.99
CA LEU A 118 -7.87 -0.28 -6.00
C LEU A 118 -9.23 0.37 -5.73
N ASP A 119 -9.70 0.34 -4.48
CA ASP A 119 -10.96 0.96 -4.08
C ASP A 119 -10.97 2.45 -4.40
N TYR A 120 -9.88 3.17 -4.07
CA TYR A 120 -9.76 4.59 -4.40
C TYR A 120 -9.76 4.84 -5.91
N LEU A 121 -8.98 4.09 -6.69
CA LEU A 121 -8.95 4.23 -8.13
C LEU A 121 -10.32 3.95 -8.75
N LEU A 122 -11.04 2.94 -8.25
CA LEU A 122 -12.38 2.61 -8.75
C LEU A 122 -13.43 3.66 -8.35
N LEU A 123 -13.31 4.29 -7.18
CA LEU A 123 -14.27 5.29 -6.70
C LEU A 123 -14.05 6.70 -7.27
N GLU A 124 -12.82 7.03 -7.66
CA GLU A 124 -12.46 8.38 -8.15
C GLU A 124 -12.23 8.43 -9.67
N LEU A 125 -12.03 7.29 -10.34
CA LEU A 125 -11.89 7.20 -11.81
C LEU A 125 -13.12 6.61 -12.52
N CYS A 126 -14.12 6.14 -11.78
CA CYS A 126 -15.46 5.83 -12.31
C CYS A 126 -16.42 6.90 -11.80
#